data_AF-A0A932HCZ2-F1
#
_entry.id   AF-A0A932HCZ2-F1
#
_cell.length_a   1.000
_cell.length_b   1.000
_cell.length_c   1.000
_cell.angle_alpha   90.00
_cell.angle_beta   90.00
_cell.angle_gamma   90.00
#
_symmetry.space_group_name_H-M   'P 1'
#
loop_
_entity.id
_entity.type
_entity.pdbx_description
1 polymer ?
#
loop_
_entity_poly.entity_id
_entity_poly.type
_entity_poly.pdbx_seq_one_letter_code
_entity_poly.pdbx_strand_id
1 'polypeptide(L)'
;MRFSISAAKQKGVLLLEALLGILIFSMGILALVGMQTIALAQVADAKYRTDAAFLANQVIGQMWVNRTNLATYAYGGGGGPPAVIAKWVEEVEDTLPGVTAANHPTIVVAGTQVTITIFWQPPGSATRRNHVAIAYINA
;
A
#
# COMPACT_ATOMS: atom_id res chain seq x y z
N MET A 1 -57.73 17.78 51.61
CA MET A 1 -56.82 16.61 51.66
C MET A 1 -55.64 16.90 50.72
N ARG A 2 -54.43 17.15 51.26
CA ARG A 2 -53.23 17.47 50.46
C ARG A 2 -52.36 16.22 50.36
N PHE A 3 -52.17 15.69 49.16
CA PHE A 3 -51.18 14.63 48.92
C PHE A 3 -49.79 15.25 48.88
N SER A 4 -48.92 14.84 49.81
CA SER A 4 -47.49 15.17 49.79
C SER A 4 -46.77 14.07 49.01
N ILE A 5 -46.20 14.41 47.85
CA ILE A 5 -45.37 13.47 47.09
C ILE A 5 -43.97 13.50 47.70
N SER A 6 -43.57 12.39 48.33
CA SER A 6 -42.23 12.21 48.85
C SER A 6 -41.28 11.89 47.68
N ALA A 7 -40.32 12.77 47.39
CA ALA A 7 -39.28 12.52 46.41
C ALA A 7 -38.27 11.52 47.02
N ALA A 8 -38.20 10.31 46.48
CA ALA A 8 -37.22 9.32 46.89
C ALA A 8 -35.79 9.85 46.60
N LYS A 9 -34.98 10.02 47.65
CA LYS A 9 -33.54 10.33 47.51
C LYS A 9 -32.81 9.07 47.04
N GLN A 10 -32.54 8.97 45.74
CA GLN A 10 -31.56 8.00 45.22
C GLN A 10 -30.20 8.25 45.87
N LYS A 11 -29.67 7.25 46.57
CA LYS A 11 -28.31 7.22 47.11
C LYS A 11 -27.69 5.88 46.75
N GLY A 12 -26.55 5.90 46.06
CA GLY A 12 -25.61 4.76 46.06
C GLY A 12 -25.15 4.21 44.71
N VAL A 13 -25.66 4.67 43.56
CA VAL A 13 -25.30 4.10 42.23
C VAL A 13 -24.26 4.93 41.45
N LEU A 14 -23.99 6.17 41.87
CA LEU A 14 -23.16 7.14 41.11
C LEU A 14 -21.73 6.64 40.81
N LEU A 15 -21.11 5.88 41.72
CA LEU A 15 -19.77 5.32 41.53
C LEU A 15 -19.79 4.16 40.51
N LEU A 16 -20.84 3.32 40.55
CA LEU A 16 -21.04 2.25 39.57
C LEU A 16 -21.38 2.80 38.18
N GLU A 17 -22.19 3.86 38.10
CA GLU A 17 -22.47 4.58 36.86
C GLU A 17 -21.21 5.19 36.25
N ALA A 18 -20.36 5.84 37.07
CA ALA A 18 -19.09 6.38 36.61
C ALA A 18 -18.14 5.28 36.12
N LEU A 19 -18.03 4.16 36.85
CA LEU A 19 -17.18 3.04 36.45
C LEU A 19 -17.66 2.39 35.14
N LEU A 20 -18.97 2.20 35.00
CA LEU A 20 -19.58 1.66 33.78
C LEU A 20 -19.41 2.63 32.60
N GLY A 21 -19.56 3.93 32.83
CA GLY A 21 -19.31 4.98 31.84
C GLY A 21 -17.86 4.97 31.35
N ILE A 22 -16.88 4.90 32.26
CA ILE A 22 -15.45 4.81 31.92
C ILE A 22 -15.17 3.50 31.17
N LEU A 23 -15.77 2.38 31.58
CA LEU A 23 -15.59 1.08 30.93
C LEU A 23 -16.07 1.12 29.47
N ILE A 24 -17.30 1.58 29.22
CA ILE A 24 -17.89 1.68 27.88
C ILE A 24 -17.08 2.65 27.01
N PHE A 25 -16.70 3.80 27.57
CA PHE A 25 -15.90 4.80 26.86
C PHE A 25 -14.52 4.25 26.47
N SER A 26 -13.87 3.52 27.38
CA SER A 26 -12.56 2.89 27.11
C SER A 26 -12.64 1.84 25.99
N MET A 27 -13.71 1.02 25.98
CA MET A 27 -13.97 0.08 24.87
C MET A 27 -14.19 0.82 23.55
N GLY A 28 -14.88 1.98 23.58
CA GLY A 28 -15.07 2.84 22.41
C GLY A 28 -13.75 3.36 21.83
N ILE A 29 -12.82 3.81 22.68
CA ILE A 29 -11.49 4.25 22.25
C ILE A 29 -10.71 3.09 21.62
N LEU A 30 -10.71 1.91 22.25
CA LEU A 30 -10.02 0.72 21.71
C LEU A 30 -10.56 0.33 20.34
N ALA A 31 -11.89 0.35 20.17
CA ALA A 31 -12.52 0.09 18.87
C ALA A 31 -12.08 1.10 17.80
N LEU A 32 -12.03 2.39 18.15
CA LEU A 32 -11.58 3.45 17.25
C LEU A 32 -10.11 3.30 16.83
N VAL A 33 -9.23 3.01 17.79
CA VAL A 33 -7.80 2.78 17.52
C VAL A 33 -7.62 1.53 16.65
N GLY A 34 -8.38 0.46 16.91
CA GLY A 34 -8.39 -0.73 16.05
C GLY A 34 -8.74 -0.40 14.60
N MET A 35 -9.81 0.37 14.37
CA MET A 35 -10.17 0.84 13.02
C MET A 35 -9.11 1.74 12.39
N GLN A 36 -8.46 2.59 13.19
CA GLN A 36 -7.40 3.48 12.72
C GLN A 36 -6.19 2.70 12.17
N THR A 37 -5.81 1.59 12.82
CA THR A 37 -4.70 0.75 12.32
C THR A 37 -5.00 0.15 10.94
N ILE A 38 -6.24 -0.32 10.72
CA ILE A 38 -6.67 -0.87 9.42
C ILE A 38 -6.67 0.21 8.35
N ALA A 39 -7.18 1.40 8.67
CA ALA A 39 -7.17 2.53 7.74
C ALA A 39 -5.75 2.91 7.32
N LEU A 40 -4.80 2.96 8.25
CA LEU A 40 -3.38 3.23 7.95
C LEU A 40 -2.77 2.17 7.03
N ALA A 41 -3.08 0.88 7.27
CA ALA A 41 -2.60 -0.20 6.41
C ALA A 41 -3.14 -0.06 4.96
N GLN A 42 -4.42 0.30 4.80
CA GLN A 42 -5.01 0.55 3.50
C GLN A 42 -4.38 1.75 2.76
N VAL A 43 -4.07 2.82 3.49
CA VAL A 43 -3.38 3.99 2.95
C VAL A 43 -1.96 3.62 2.49
N ALA A 44 -1.22 2.85 3.29
CA ALA A 44 0.11 2.37 2.91
C ALA A 44 0.06 1.48 1.65
N ASP A 45 -0.90 0.55 1.59
CA ASP A 45 -1.11 -0.30 0.41
C ASP A 45 -1.47 0.50 -0.85
N ALA A 46 -2.30 1.54 -0.70
CA ALA A 46 -2.61 2.45 -1.80
C ALA A 46 -1.36 3.22 -2.25
N LYS A 47 -0.55 3.73 -1.31
CA LYS A 47 0.71 4.40 -1.61
C LYS A 47 1.66 3.51 -2.42
N TYR A 48 1.88 2.25 -2.00
CA TYR A 48 2.76 1.35 -2.75
C TYR A 48 2.27 1.09 -4.18
N ARG A 49 0.94 0.99 -4.39
CA ARG A 49 0.38 0.87 -5.75
C ARG A 49 0.61 2.12 -6.58
N THR A 50 0.48 3.31 -5.99
CA THR A 50 0.75 4.58 -6.67
C THR A 50 2.23 4.72 -7.02
N ASP A 51 3.12 4.41 -6.09
CA ASP A 51 4.57 4.47 -6.32
C ASP A 51 4.99 3.48 -7.42
N ALA A 52 4.46 2.25 -7.41
CA ALA A 52 4.70 1.28 -8.48
C ALA A 52 4.18 1.76 -9.85
N ALA A 53 2.98 2.34 -9.90
CA ALA A 53 2.43 2.91 -11.14
C ALA A 53 3.28 4.08 -11.65
N PHE A 54 3.78 4.92 -10.76
CA PHE A 54 4.69 6.02 -11.11
C PHE A 54 5.99 5.49 -11.71
N LEU A 55 6.64 4.52 -11.05
CA LEU A 55 7.87 3.88 -11.54
C LEU A 55 7.68 3.19 -12.89
N ALA A 56 6.53 2.54 -13.12
CA ALA A 56 6.21 1.96 -14.41
C ALA A 56 6.07 3.03 -15.51
N ASN A 57 5.36 4.12 -15.23
CA ASN A 57 5.21 5.23 -16.17
C ASN A 57 6.55 5.93 -16.47
N GLN A 58 7.44 6.04 -15.48
CA GLN A 58 8.76 6.60 -15.67
C GLN A 58 9.57 5.82 -16.72
N VAL A 59 9.66 4.49 -16.59
CA VAL A 59 10.43 3.67 -17.54
C VAL A 59 9.73 3.60 -18.91
N ILE A 60 8.39 3.60 -18.96
CA ILE A 60 7.64 3.73 -20.23
C ILE A 60 8.02 5.05 -20.92
N GLY A 61 8.10 6.16 -20.18
CA GLY A 61 8.52 7.45 -20.72
C GLY A 61 9.93 7.41 -21.30
N GLN A 62 10.87 6.73 -20.64
CA GLN A 62 12.23 6.53 -21.16
C GLN A 62 12.23 5.70 -22.46
N MET A 63 11.40 4.66 -22.53
CA MET A 63 11.26 3.84 -23.74
C MET A 63 10.66 4.62 -24.92
N TRP A 64 9.72 5.54 -24.69
CA TRP A 64 9.20 6.41 -25.74
C TRP A 64 10.28 7.31 -26.37
N VAL A 65 11.20 7.81 -25.54
CA VAL A 65 12.35 8.60 -26.01
C VAL A 65 13.32 7.71 -26.79
N ASN A 66 13.50 6.46 -26.38
CA ASN A 66 14.42 5.50 -26.98
C ASN A 66 13.71 4.35 -27.73
N ARG A 67 12.68 4.70 -28.50
CA ARG A 67 11.75 3.74 -29.14
C ARG A 67 12.40 2.77 -30.13
N THR A 68 13.58 3.09 -30.67
CA THR A 68 14.30 2.23 -31.61
C THR A 68 15.07 1.10 -30.91
N ASN A 69 15.29 1.21 -29.59
CA ASN A 69 16.09 0.26 -28.81
C ASN A 69 15.28 -0.46 -27.73
N LEU A 70 13.96 -0.68 -27.92
CA LEU A 70 13.09 -1.29 -26.90
C LEU A 70 13.62 -2.63 -26.38
N ALA A 71 14.22 -3.46 -27.24
CA ALA A 71 14.81 -4.74 -26.85
C ALA A 71 15.88 -4.62 -25.75
N THR A 72 16.57 -3.47 -25.65
CA THR A 72 17.60 -3.23 -24.61
C THR A 72 17.02 -3.07 -23.21
N TYR A 73 15.72 -2.76 -23.10
CA TYR A 73 15.01 -2.64 -21.83
C TYR A 73 14.44 -3.97 -21.33
N ALA A 74 14.47 -5.03 -22.15
CA ALA A 74 13.93 -6.33 -21.75
C ALA A 74 14.70 -6.88 -20.55
N TYR A 75 13.98 -7.27 -19.50
CA TYR A 75 14.56 -7.76 -18.26
C TYR A 75 13.64 -8.81 -17.62
N GLY A 76 14.19 -10.01 -17.39
CA GLY A 76 13.44 -11.12 -16.81
C GLY A 76 13.35 -11.09 -15.28
N GLY A 77 13.92 -10.08 -14.60
CA GLY A 77 13.97 -10.01 -13.14
C GLY A 77 15.03 -10.90 -12.49
N GLY A 78 15.91 -11.51 -13.28
CA GLY A 78 17.00 -12.38 -12.80
C GLY A 78 18.37 -11.88 -13.27
N GLY A 79 19.39 -12.10 -12.45
CA GLY A 79 20.74 -11.60 -12.70
C GLY A 79 20.83 -10.07 -12.66
N GLY A 80 21.95 -9.53 -13.12
CA GLY A 80 22.16 -8.08 -13.19
C GLY A 80 21.23 -7.42 -14.22
N PRO A 81 20.56 -6.30 -13.86
CA PRO A 81 19.72 -5.58 -14.81
C PRO A 81 20.54 -4.99 -15.97
N PRO A 82 19.97 -4.87 -17.18
CA PRO A 82 20.59 -4.13 -18.27
C PRO A 82 20.95 -2.71 -17.85
N ALA A 83 22.10 -2.19 -18.32
CA ALA A 83 22.61 -0.88 -17.93
C ALA A 83 21.60 0.26 -18.15
N VAL A 84 20.72 0.14 -19.17
CA VAL A 84 19.68 1.12 -19.48
C VAL A 84 18.60 1.22 -18.41
N ILE A 85 18.37 0.16 -17.63
CA ILE A 85 17.39 0.13 -16.53
C ILE A 85 18.02 -0.09 -15.15
N ALA A 86 19.34 -0.25 -15.03
CA ALA A 86 20.00 -0.58 -13.75
C ALA A 86 19.62 0.41 -12.64
N LYS A 87 19.72 1.71 -12.91
CA LYS A 87 19.29 2.76 -11.99
C LYS A 87 17.79 2.70 -11.66
N TRP A 88 16.95 2.37 -12.64
CA TRP A 88 15.51 2.24 -12.40
C TRP A 88 15.19 1.04 -11.49
N VAL A 89 15.92 -0.06 -11.63
CA VAL A 89 15.77 -1.22 -10.74
C VAL A 89 16.20 -0.88 -9.31
N GLU A 90 17.31 -0.14 -9.14
CA GLU A 90 17.73 0.39 -7.84
C GLU A 90 16.66 1.32 -7.23
N GLU A 91 16.08 2.23 -8.02
CA GLU A 91 14.99 3.10 -7.58
C GLU A 91 13.73 2.31 -7.15
N VAL A 92 13.42 1.21 -7.83
CA VAL A 92 12.32 0.30 -7.45
C VAL A 92 12.62 -0.38 -6.11
N GLU A 93 13.85 -0.82 -5.90
CA GLU A 93 14.32 -1.43 -4.65
C GLU A 93 14.26 -0.47 -3.47
N ASP A 94 14.66 0.79 -3.68
CA ASP A 94 14.68 1.82 -2.64
C ASP A 94 13.27 2.35 -2.30
N THR A 95 12.36 2.35 -3.28
CA THR A 95 11.02 2.94 -3.11
C THR A 95 10.01 1.95 -2.53
N LEU A 96 10.07 0.69 -2.96
CA LEU A 96 9.04 -0.30 -2.63
C LEU A 96 9.53 -1.29 -1.57
N PRO A 97 8.67 -1.66 -0.59
CA PRO A 97 9.08 -2.55 0.48
C PRO A 97 9.29 -3.97 -0.04
N GLY A 98 10.30 -4.65 0.51
CA GLY A 98 10.50 -6.09 0.30
C GLY A 98 10.85 -6.47 -1.15
N VAL A 99 11.41 -5.55 -1.94
CA VAL A 99 12.02 -5.88 -3.23
C VAL A 99 13.42 -6.45 -2.97
N THR A 100 13.67 -7.62 -3.53
CA THR A 100 14.91 -8.40 -3.40
C THR A 100 15.18 -9.09 -4.74
N ALA A 101 16.36 -9.70 -4.90
CA ALA A 101 16.72 -10.46 -6.08
C ALA A 101 15.69 -11.53 -6.51
N ALA A 102 14.85 -12.03 -5.60
CA ALA A 102 13.80 -13.00 -5.91
C ALA A 102 12.51 -12.39 -6.51
N ASN A 103 12.37 -11.07 -6.46
CA ASN A 103 11.20 -10.33 -6.90
C ASN A 103 11.53 -8.96 -7.51
N HIS A 104 12.66 -8.88 -8.21
CA HIS A 104 12.94 -7.74 -9.06
C HIS A 104 11.83 -7.50 -10.09
N PRO A 105 11.66 -6.26 -10.57
CA PRO A 105 10.72 -5.97 -11.62
C PRO A 105 11.09 -6.68 -12.91
N THR A 106 10.09 -6.91 -13.78
CA THR A 106 10.28 -7.51 -15.10
C THR A 106 9.75 -6.60 -16.19
N ILE A 107 10.41 -6.67 -17.35
CA ILE A 107 10.04 -5.95 -18.57
C ILE A 107 10.09 -6.96 -19.72
N VAL A 108 8.92 -7.23 -20.28
CA VAL A 108 8.77 -8.12 -21.44
C VAL A 108 8.43 -7.27 -22.66
N VAL A 109 9.24 -7.37 -23.71
CA VAL A 109 9.07 -6.65 -24.97
C VAL A 109 8.65 -7.64 -26.05
N ALA A 110 7.48 -7.43 -26.64
CA ALA A 110 6.90 -8.25 -27.70
C ALA A 110 6.48 -7.35 -28.88
N GLY A 111 7.40 -7.16 -29.84
CA GLY A 111 7.19 -6.21 -30.94
C GLY A 111 7.11 -4.78 -30.40
N THR A 112 5.97 -4.10 -30.63
CA THR A 112 5.69 -2.76 -30.11
C THR A 112 5.03 -2.77 -28.72
N GLN A 113 4.63 -3.93 -28.21
CA GLN A 113 4.02 -4.05 -26.89
C GLN A 113 5.10 -4.25 -25.83
N VAL A 114 5.06 -3.44 -24.78
CA VAL A 114 5.91 -3.59 -23.59
C VAL A 114 5.02 -3.85 -22.38
N THR A 115 5.31 -4.94 -21.67
CA THR A 115 4.64 -5.32 -20.42
C THR A 115 5.63 -5.19 -19.27
N ILE A 116 5.36 -4.29 -18.34
CA ILE A 116 6.17 -4.07 -17.15
C ILE A 116 5.43 -4.65 -15.94
N THR A 117 6.11 -5.46 -15.16
CA THR A 117 5.60 -5.97 -13.89
C THR A 117 6.51 -5.55 -12.75
N ILE A 118 5.96 -4.80 -11.80
CA ILE A 118 6.66 -4.39 -10.59
C ILE A 118 6.09 -5.18 -9.41
N PHE A 119 6.97 -5.66 -8.54
CA PHE A 119 6.59 -6.44 -7.37
C PHE A 119 6.98 -5.71 -6.09
N TRP A 120 6.25 -5.94 -5.02
CA TRP A 120 6.62 -5.50 -3.66
C TRP A 120 6.00 -6.43 -2.62
N GLN A 121 6.52 -6.39 -1.41
CA GLN A 121 5.99 -7.14 -0.27
C GLN A 121 5.88 -6.20 0.93
N PRO A 122 4.64 -5.82 1.32
CA PRO A 122 4.44 -4.99 2.51
C PRO A 122 5.02 -5.65 3.77
N PRO A 123 5.57 -4.87 4.71
CA PRO A 123 6.06 -5.39 5.99
C PRO A 123 4.97 -6.18 6.72
N GLY A 124 5.30 -7.37 7.23
CA GLY A 124 4.35 -8.23 7.95
C GLY A 124 3.38 -9.03 7.06
N SER A 125 3.41 -8.85 5.73
CA SER A 125 2.68 -9.71 4.78
C SER A 125 3.59 -10.84 4.29
N ALA A 126 3.11 -12.08 4.29
CA ALA A 126 3.76 -13.20 3.60
C ALA A 126 3.46 -13.23 2.10
N THR A 127 2.50 -12.42 1.64
CA THR A 127 2.04 -12.38 0.26
C THR A 127 2.70 -11.23 -0.50
N ARG A 128 3.39 -11.59 -1.59
CA ARG A 128 3.91 -10.63 -2.58
C ARG A 128 2.77 -10.01 -3.39
N ARG A 129 2.88 -8.71 -3.66
CA ARG A 129 1.98 -7.92 -4.49
C ARG A 129 2.66 -7.57 -5.82
N ASN A 130 1.86 -7.23 -6.81
CA ASN A 130 2.36 -6.75 -8.09
C ASN A 130 1.49 -5.63 -8.68
N HIS A 131 2.09 -4.91 -9.61
CA HIS A 131 1.44 -3.95 -10.48
C HIS A 131 1.92 -4.23 -11.91
N VAL A 132 0.99 -4.30 -12.85
CA VAL A 132 1.27 -4.56 -14.27
C VAL A 132 0.84 -3.36 -15.09
N ALA A 133 1.75 -2.84 -15.90
CA ALA A 133 1.49 -1.79 -16.88
C ALA A 133 1.83 -2.31 -18.28
N ILE A 134 0.97 -2.00 -19.24
CA ILE A 134 1.17 -2.36 -20.65
C ILE A 134 1.18 -1.07 -21.47
N ALA A 135 2.21 -0.90 -22.29
CA ALA A 135 2.35 0.21 -23.21
C ALA A 135 2.56 -0.30 -24.64
N TYR A 136 2.04 0.43 -25.62
CA TYR A 136 2.31 0.21 -27.03
C TYR A 136 3.17 1.35 -27.54
N ILE A 137 4.40 1.04 -27.91
CA ILE A 137 5.39 2.01 -28.37
C ILE A 137 5.65 1.75 -29.85
N ASN A 138 5.12 2.64 -30.68
CA ASN A 138 5.31 2.59 -32.12
C ASN A 138 6.58 3.36 -32.50
N ALA A 139 7.35 2.81 -33.43
CA ALA A 139 8.53 3.47 -34.00
C ALA A 139 8.11 4.69 -34.84
#